data_AF-A0A653SCS1-F1
#
_entry.id   AF-A0A653SCS1-F1
#
_cell.length_a   1.000
_cell.length_b   1.000
_cell.length_c   1.000
_cell.angle_alpha   90.00
_cell.angle_beta   90.00
_cell.angle_gamma   90.00
#
_symmetry.space_group_name_H-M   'P 1'
#
loop_
_entity.id
_entity.type
_entity.pdbx_description
1 polymer ?
#
loop_
_entity_poly.entity_id
_entity_poly.type
_entity_poly.pdbx_seq_one_letter_code
_entity_poly.pdbx_strand_id
1 'polypeptide(L)' 'MVLPSTLDRFLAGMEYPASRDDLMREALHDGLALADRDLLSTLPDGTYSARWHVRHALSRAGSAFERVPAMA' A
#
# COMPACT_ATOMS: atom_id res chain seq x y z
N MET A 1 4.28 11.24 -3.72
CA MET A 1 4.45 10.00 -4.52
C MET A 1 3.28 9.84 -5.48
N VAL A 2 3.53 9.53 -6.75
CA VAL A 2 2.50 9.11 -7.71
C VAL A 2 2.34 7.60 -7.56
N LEU A 3 1.11 7.12 -7.33
CA LEU A 3 0.85 5.68 -7.29
C LEU A 3 0.70 5.13 -8.71
N PRO A 4 1.09 3.86 -8.95
CA PRO A 4 0.78 3.20 -10.20
C PRO A 4 -0.74 3.15 -10.42
N SER A 5 -1.16 3.33 -11.67
CA SER A 5 -2.57 3.44 -12.07
C SER A 5 -3.42 2.24 -11.62
N THR A 6 -2.83 1.05 -11.62
CA THR A 6 -3.47 -0.20 -11.20
C THR A 6 -3.76 -0.19 -9.70
N LEU A 7 -2.77 0.12 -8.87
CA LEU A 7 -2.93 0.23 -7.42
C LEU A 7 -3.91 1.35 -7.05
N ASP A 8 -3.86 2.47 -7.77
CA ASP A 8 -4.78 3.59 -7.55
C ASP A 8 -6.25 3.21 -7.83
N ARG A 9 -6.48 2.43 -8.89
CA ARG A 9 -7.79 1.88 -9.24
C ARG A 9 -8.26 0.82 -8.24
N PHE A 10 -7.37 -0.06 -7.81
CA PHE A 10 -7.65 -1.04 -6.77
C PHE A 10 -8.11 -0.35 -5.48
N LEU A 11 -7.35 0.63 -4.98
CA LEU A 11 -7.71 1.41 -3.80
C LEU A 11 -9.00 2.24 -3.99
N ALA A 12 -9.38 2.56 -5.23
CA ALA A 12 -10.64 3.22 -5.53
C ALA A 12 -11.86 2.28 -5.44
N GLY A 13 -11.65 0.98 -5.68
CA GLY A 13 -12.67 -0.05 -5.57
C GLY A 13 -12.79 -0.67 -4.17
N MET A 14 -11.81 -0.45 -3.29
CA MET A 14 -11.81 -0.98 -1.94
C MET A 14 -12.88 -0.35 -1.05
N GLU A 15 -13.56 -1.19 -0.30
CA GLU A 15 -14.46 -0.77 0.78
C GLU A 15 -13.64 -0.43 2.03
N TYR A 16 -13.91 0.73 2.62
CA TYR A 16 -13.24 1.20 3.82
C TYR A 16 -14.21 1.26 5.00
N PRO A 17 -13.77 0.96 6.24
CA PRO A 17 -12.39 0.74 6.68
C PRO A 17 -11.82 -0.65 6.31
N ALA A 18 -10.56 -0.70 5.88
CA ALA A 18 -9.85 -1.93 5.52
C ALA A 18 -8.49 -2.02 6.24
N SER A 19 -8.12 -3.21 6.70
CA SER A 19 -6.82 -3.46 7.34
C SER A 19 -5.74 -3.71 6.29
N ARG A 20 -4.46 -3.67 6.68
CA ARG A 20 -3.37 -4.12 5.78
C ARG A 20 -3.61 -5.54 5.26
N ASP A 21 -4.07 -6.44 6.13
CA ASP A 21 -4.35 -7.83 5.74
C ASP A 21 -5.50 -7.90 4.72
N ASP A 22 -6.57 -7.14 4.92
CA ASP A 22 -7.67 -7.04 3.95
C ASP A 22 -7.19 -6.49 2.61
N LEU A 23 -6.38 -5.43 2.60
CA LEU A 23 -5.79 -4.88 1.38
C LEU A 23 -4.90 -5.92 0.67
N MET A 24 -4.12 -6.69 1.42
CA MET A 24 -3.28 -7.76 0.87
C MET A 24 -4.10 -8.93 0.33
N ARG A 25 -5.17 -9.31 1.03
CA ARG A 25 -6.09 -10.38 0.63
C ARG A 25 -6.85 -10.00 -0.64
N GLU A 26 -7.36 -8.78 -0.72
CA GLU A 26 -8.04 -8.27 -1.90
C GLU A 26 -7.06 -8.06 -3.05
N ALA A 27 -5.83 -7.60 -2.79
CA ALA A 27 -4.77 -7.54 -3.79
C ALA A 27 -4.35 -8.94 -4.27
N LEU A 28 -4.47 -9.95 -3.40
CA LEU A 28 -4.29 -11.35 -3.75
C LEU A 28 -5.41 -11.85 -4.67
N HIS A 29 -6.64 -11.54 -4.31
CA HIS A 29 -7.85 -11.90 -5.04
C HIS A 29 -7.94 -11.25 -6.42
N ASP A 30 -7.67 -9.95 -6.52
CA ASP A 30 -7.70 -9.17 -7.77
C ASP A 30 -6.50 -9.45 -8.69
N GLY A 31 -5.50 -10.18 -8.19
CA GLY A 31 -4.33 -10.56 -8.97
C GLY A 31 -3.32 -9.43 -9.19
N LEU A 32 -3.22 -8.48 -8.25
CA LEU A 32 -2.27 -7.36 -8.33
C LEU A 32 -0.84 -7.85 -8.53
N ALA A 33 -0.06 -7.05 -9.26
CA ALA A 33 1.34 -7.35 -9.53
C ALA A 33 2.14 -7.45 -8.23
N LEU A 34 3.21 -8.25 -8.26
CA LEU A 34 4.04 -8.50 -7.08
C LEU A 34 4.63 -7.19 -6.52
N ALA A 35 4.97 -6.23 -7.38
CA ALA A 35 5.49 -4.91 -6.98
C ALA A 35 4.45 -4.07 -6.22
N ASP A 36 3.17 -4.13 -6.62
CA ASP A 36 2.10 -3.41 -5.91
C ASP A 36 1.80 -4.05 -4.55
N ARG A 37 1.87 -5.39 -4.48
CA ARG A 37 1.74 -6.13 -3.22
C ARG A 37 2.90 -5.87 -2.28
N ASP A 38 4.12 -5.78 -2.79
CA ASP A 38 5.29 -5.43 -2.00
C ASP A 38 5.12 -4.05 -1.36
N LEU A 39 4.68 -3.05 -2.14
CA LEU A 39 4.28 -1.73 -1.65
C LEU A 39 3.22 -1.82 -0.55
N LEU A 40 2.13 -2.58 -0.75
CA LEU A 40 1.11 -2.79 0.28
C LEU A 40 1.66 -3.49 1.52
N SER A 41 2.66 -4.38 1.38
CA SER A 41 3.30 -5.05 2.51
C SER A 41 4.17 -4.11 3.35
N THR A 42 4.67 -3.01 2.76
CA THR A 42 5.42 -1.98 3.51
C THR A 42 4.52 -1.11 4.42
N LEU A 43 3.20 -1.20 4.24
CA LEU A 43 2.27 -0.46 5.08
C LEU A 43 2.38 -0.91 6.55
N PRO A 44 2.32 0.02 7.51
CA PRO A 44 2.22 -0.33 8.90
C PRO A 44 0.95 -1.15 9.16
N ASP A 45 1.05 -2.09 10.09
CA ASP A 45 -0.10 -2.80 10.62
C ASP A 45 -1.12 -1.79 11.19
N GLY A 46 -2.36 -1.87 10.72
CA GLY A 46 -3.40 -0.95 11.13
C GLY A 46 -4.61 -0.99 10.19
N THR A 47 -5.63 -0.22 10.59
CA THR A 47 -6.87 -0.06 9.83
C THR A 47 -6.86 1.29 9.13
N TYR A 48 -7.06 1.25 7.82
CA TYR A 48 -7.14 2.42 6.96
C TYR A 48 -8.61 2.76 6.72
N SER A 49 -9.02 3.95 7.14
CA SER A 49 -10.41 4.41 7.00
C SER A 49 -10.76 4.96 5.62
N ALA A 50 -9.76 5.18 4.76
CA ALA A 50 -9.96 5.74 3.42
C ALA A 50 -8.72 5.55 2.53
N ARG A 51 -8.92 5.65 1.22
CA ARG A 51 -7.85 5.64 0.20
C ARG A 51 -6.73 6.65 0.47
N TRP A 52 -7.07 7.88 0.85
CA TRP A 52 -6.05 8.90 1.13
C TRP A 52 -5.15 8.51 2.31
N HIS A 53 -5.67 7.77 3.28
CA HIS A 53 -4.91 7.30 4.44
C HIS A 53 -3.86 6.26 4.02
N VAL A 54 -4.24 5.32 3.15
CA VAL A 54 -3.31 4.34 2.55
C VAL A 54 -2.23 5.05 1.73
N ARG A 55 -2.62 5.99 0.87
CA ARG A 55 -1.67 6.76 0.04
C ARG A 55 -0.66 7.54 0.89
N HIS A 56 -1.13 8.14 1.98
CA HIS A 56 -0.27 8.87 2.91
C HIS A 56 0.71 7.91 3.62
N ALA A 57 0.24 6.74 4.04
CA ALA A 57 1.09 5.72 4.65
C ALA A 57 2.14 5.17 3.66
N LEU A 58 1.76 4.86 2.41
CA LEU A 58 2.69 4.45 1.36
C LEU A 58 3.72 5.54 1.06
N SER A 59 3.32 6.81 1.02
CA SER A 59 4.27 7.91 0.81
C SER A 59 5.26 8.06 1.97
N ARG A 60 4.88 7.71 3.21
CA ARG A 60 5.82 7.68 4.35
C ARG A 60 6.72 6.45 4.30
N ALA A 61 6.19 5.29 3.92
CA ALA A 61 6.95 4.04 3.79
C ALA A 61 7.99 4.11 2.68
N GLY A 62 7.64 4.64 1.50
CA GLY A 62 8.57 4.86 0.38
C GLY A 62 9.71 5.82 0.74
N SER A 63 9.43 6.89 1.50
CA SER A 63 10.46 7.79 2.03
C SER A 63 11.34 7.15 3.09
N ALA A 64 10.84 6.14 3.81
CA ALA A 64 11.65 5.37 4.77
C ALA A 64 12.59 4.39 4.03
N PHE A 65 12.15 3.84 2.90
CA PHE A 65 12.97 2.97 2.05
C PHE A 65 14.15 3.71 1.43
N GLU A 66 13.96 4.96 1.00
CA GLU A 66 15.03 5.84 0.51
C GLU A 66 16.01 6.26 1.63
N ARG A 67 15.61 6.09 2.90
CA ARG A 67 16.37 6.52 4.09
C ARG A 67 17.16 5.42 4.77
N VAL A 68 17.18 4.19 4.25
CA VAL A 68 18.08 3.14 4.77
C VAL A 68 19.47 3.43 4.20
N PRO A 69 20.44 3.97 4.98
CA PRO A 69 21.80 4.00 4.51
C PRO A 69 22.28 2.56 4.45
N ALA A 70 22.96 2.20 3.35
CA ALA A 70 23.76 0.99 3.28
C ALA A 70 24.63 0.93 4.54
N MET A 71 24.30 0.03 5.45
CA MET A 71 25.08 -0.20 6.65
C MET A 71 26.31 -0.98 6.19
N ALA A 72 27.43 -0.25 6.14
CA ALA A 72 28.76 -0.69 5.75
C ALA A 72 29.37 -1.67 6.78
#